data_AF-A0A4S9ULH1-F1
#
_entry.id   AF-A0A4S9ULH1-F1
#
_cell.length_a   1.000
_cell.length_b   1.000
_cell.length_c   1.000
_cell.angle_alpha   90.00
_cell.angle_beta   90.00
_cell.angle_gamma   90.00
#
_symmetry.space_group_name_H-M   'P 1'
#
loop_
_entity.id
_entity.type
_entity.pdbx_description
1 polymer ?
#
loop_
_entity_poly.entity_id
_entity_poly.type
_entity_poly.pdbx_seq_one_letter_code
_entity_poly.pdbx_strand_id
1 'polypeptide(L)'
;MKKLQTEINLDASDPDFARSLRQLGAVQPNPTLSPSSTFAAHPSSHFPNPYGQQGANTTAPPQRLNPALRVLQARAELAGEAEREFLEAGKRGSAGRRFLDVGTLRSVVTMRDERGMSNEEIERVLGLRSGAVAKLGPKGVVGVEGIQLDD
;
A
#
# COMPACT_ATOMS: atom_id res chain seq x y z
N MET A 1 -34.04 -11.32 31.58
CA MET A 1 -32.75 -11.96 31.23
C MET A 1 -32.46 -13.17 32.13
N LYS A 2 -33.26 -14.25 32.07
CA LYS A 2 -33.06 -15.45 32.92
C LYS A 2 -33.36 -16.78 32.21
N LYS A 3 -33.53 -16.80 30.88
CA LYS A 3 -33.88 -18.01 30.11
C LYS A 3 -32.72 -18.64 29.31
N LEU A 4 -31.50 -18.12 29.41
CA LEU A 4 -30.35 -18.62 28.66
C LEU A 4 -29.33 -19.39 29.52
N GLN A 5 -29.48 -19.41 30.85
CA GLN A 5 -28.54 -20.08 31.74
C GLN A 5 -28.94 -21.52 32.11
N THR A 6 -30.22 -21.88 31.96
CA THR A 6 -30.74 -23.20 32.36
C THR A 6 -30.49 -24.29 31.32
N GLU A 7 -30.42 -23.95 30.03
CA GLU A 7 -30.19 -24.97 28.98
C GLU A 7 -28.74 -25.44 28.93
N ILE A 8 -27.78 -24.57 29.29
CA ILE A 8 -26.35 -24.89 29.30
C ILE A 8 -26.01 -25.97 30.35
N ASN A 9 -26.74 -25.98 31.47
CA ASN A 9 -26.54 -26.99 32.52
C ASN A 9 -27.14 -28.36 32.18
N LEU A 10 -28.09 -28.43 31.23
CA LEU A 10 -28.70 -29.67 30.80
C LEU A 10 -27.77 -30.45 29.86
N ASP A 11 -27.14 -29.77 28.90
CA ASP A 11 -26.17 -30.38 27.97
C ASP A 11 -24.91 -30.90 28.68
N ALA A 12 -24.48 -30.24 29.75
CA ALA A 12 -23.34 -30.69 30.56
C ALA A 12 -23.62 -32.00 31.32
N SER A 13 -24.88 -32.36 31.52
CA SER A 13 -25.32 -33.54 32.27
C SER A 13 -25.78 -34.69 31.36
N ASP A 14 -25.81 -34.48 30.04
CA ASP A 14 -26.28 -35.48 29.08
C ASP A 14 -25.25 -36.62 28.93
N PRO A 15 -25.60 -37.87 29.28
CA PRO A 15 -24.71 -39.01 29.15
C PRO A 15 -24.33 -39.32 27.69
N ASP A 16 -25.18 -39.01 26.72
CA ASP A 16 -24.90 -39.24 25.30
C ASP A 16 -23.95 -38.18 24.75
N PHE A 17 -24.11 -36.94 25.16
CA PHE A 17 -23.13 -35.88 24.90
C PHE A 17 -21.76 -36.21 25.53
N ALA A 18 -21.74 -36.67 26.78
CA ALA A 18 -20.51 -37.11 27.44
C ALA A 18 -19.85 -38.33 26.77
N ARG A 19 -20.63 -39.21 26.12
CA ARG A 19 -20.10 -40.29 25.26
C ARG A 19 -19.48 -39.75 23.99
N SER A 20 -20.11 -38.78 23.34
CA SER A 20 -19.57 -38.11 22.14
C SER A 20 -18.22 -37.43 22.43
N LEU A 21 -18.11 -36.70 23.56
CA LEU A 21 -16.84 -36.09 23.98
C LEU A 21 -15.74 -37.10 24.27
N ARG A 22 -16.08 -38.24 24.90
CA ARG A 22 -15.12 -39.33 25.13
C ARG A 22 -14.69 -40.01 23.84
N GLN A 23 -15.56 -40.06 22.83
CA GLN A 23 -15.26 -40.63 21.52
C GLN A 23 -14.37 -39.71 20.67
N LEU A 24 -14.51 -38.39 20.84
CA LEU A 24 -13.65 -37.39 20.19
C LEU A 24 -12.24 -37.32 20.82
N GLY A 25 -12.10 -37.66 22.11
CA GLY A 25 -10.80 -37.67 22.81
C GLY A 25 -10.24 -36.27 23.07
N ALA A 26 -9.09 -36.19 23.74
CA ALA A 26 -8.43 -34.91 24.01
C ALA A 26 -7.99 -34.27 22.68
N VAL A 27 -8.56 -33.11 22.35
CA VAL A 27 -8.13 -32.29 21.21
C VAL A 27 -6.70 -31.84 21.47
N GLN A 28 -5.74 -32.25 20.62
CA GLN A 28 -4.39 -31.70 20.66
C GLN A 28 -4.45 -30.23 20.23
N PRO A 29 -4.15 -29.25 21.10
CA PRO A 29 -4.03 -27.88 20.66
C PRO A 29 -2.84 -27.79 19.71
N ASN A 30 -3.00 -27.07 18.60
CA ASN A 30 -1.86 -26.74 17.74
C ASN A 30 -0.90 -25.84 18.54
N PRO A 31 0.36 -26.24 18.82
CA PRO A 31 1.25 -25.47 19.67
C PRO A 31 1.80 -24.27 18.90
N THR A 32 1.10 -23.14 18.92
CA THR A 32 1.64 -21.88 18.39
C THR A 32 2.12 -21.01 19.53
N LEU A 33 3.36 -21.23 19.97
CA LEU A 33 4.02 -20.47 21.04
C LEU A 33 4.89 -19.31 20.52
N SER A 34 4.54 -18.63 19.41
CA SER A 34 5.28 -17.44 18.97
C SER A 34 4.51 -16.53 17.98
N PRO A 35 4.61 -15.19 18.09
CA PRO A 35 3.99 -14.21 17.17
C PRO A 35 4.46 -14.25 15.71
N SER A 36 5.56 -14.94 15.41
CA SER A 36 6.09 -15.11 14.04
C SER A 36 5.72 -16.45 13.40
N SER A 37 4.82 -17.22 14.01
CA SER A 37 4.48 -18.55 13.50
C SER A 37 3.63 -18.44 12.25
N THR A 38 4.26 -18.71 11.11
CA THR A 38 3.60 -18.88 9.84
C THR A 38 3.36 -20.38 9.64
N PHE A 39 2.16 -20.85 10.02
CA PHE A 39 1.60 -22.16 9.67
C PHE A 39 0.56 -22.02 8.56
N ALA A 40 0.27 -23.08 7.83
CA ALA A 40 -0.54 -23.07 6.63
C ALA A 40 -0.75 -24.47 6.09
N ALA A 41 -1.98 -24.82 5.84
CA ALA A 41 -2.27 -26.17 5.39
C ALA A 41 -1.71 -26.40 3.97
N HIS A 42 -0.96 -27.49 3.74
CA HIS A 42 -0.77 -28.02 2.39
C HIS A 42 -2.14 -28.38 1.77
N PRO A 43 -2.37 -28.18 0.46
CA PRO A 43 -3.68 -28.30 -0.17
C PRO A 43 -3.88 -29.69 -0.81
N SER A 44 -3.40 -30.76 -0.20
CA SER A 44 -3.55 -32.12 -0.73
C SER A 44 -4.07 -33.09 0.32
N SER A 45 -5.33 -32.93 0.70
CA SER A 45 -6.10 -33.97 1.35
C SER A 45 -6.52 -35.00 0.31
N HIS A 46 -5.90 -36.19 0.29
CA HIS A 46 -6.56 -37.45 -0.11
C HIS A 46 -6.02 -38.70 0.62
N PHE A 47 -5.44 -38.55 1.81
CA PHE A 47 -5.23 -39.68 2.73
C PHE A 47 -5.50 -39.24 4.18
N PRO A 48 -6.39 -39.93 4.91
CA PRO A 48 -6.58 -39.67 6.34
C PRO A 48 -5.52 -40.48 7.10
N ASN A 49 -4.35 -39.89 7.36
CA ASN A 49 -3.35 -40.53 8.22
C ASN A 49 -3.46 -39.97 9.65
N PRO A 50 -3.50 -40.82 10.71
CA PRO A 50 -3.89 -40.41 12.06
C PRO A 50 -2.75 -39.81 12.91
N TYR A 51 -1.54 -39.72 12.38
CA TYR A 51 -0.38 -39.08 13.02
C TYR A 51 0.54 -38.54 11.92
N GLY A 52 0.65 -37.22 11.77
CA GLY A 52 1.66 -36.62 10.89
C GLY A 52 1.24 -35.32 10.21
N GLN A 53 1.61 -34.21 10.84
CA GLN A 53 2.08 -32.98 10.20
C GLN A 53 1.23 -32.43 9.05
N GLN A 54 0.10 -31.81 9.40
CA GLN A 54 -0.36 -30.66 8.62
C GLN A 54 0.59 -29.51 8.98
N GLY A 55 1.09 -28.77 8.00
CA GLY A 55 2.17 -27.81 8.19
C GLY A 55 2.22 -26.76 7.09
N ALA A 56 2.17 -25.50 7.49
CA ALA A 56 2.77 -24.33 6.83
C ALA A 56 2.98 -24.11 5.30
N ASN A 57 1.99 -24.09 4.39
CA ASN A 57 1.92 -23.22 3.18
C ASN A 57 2.01 -21.69 3.47
N THR A 58 3.07 -21.21 4.10
CA THR A 58 3.18 -19.79 4.46
C THR A 58 3.86 -18.99 3.39
N THR A 59 3.04 -18.69 2.39
CA THR A 59 3.34 -17.77 1.31
C THR A 59 3.25 -16.33 1.81
N ALA A 60 4.06 -15.94 2.80
CA ALA A 60 4.46 -14.54 2.86
C ALA A 60 5.37 -14.33 1.64
N PRO A 61 5.03 -13.41 0.71
CA PRO A 61 5.91 -13.15 -0.42
C PRO A 61 7.29 -12.74 0.14
N PRO A 62 8.41 -13.17 -0.48
CA PRO A 62 9.74 -12.72 -0.11
C PRO A 62 9.74 -11.21 0.12
N GLN A 63 10.46 -10.66 1.09
CA GLN A 63 10.46 -9.21 1.38
C GLN A 63 10.70 -8.35 0.12
N ARG A 64 11.42 -8.89 -0.88
CA ARG A 64 11.65 -8.32 -2.22
C ARG A 64 10.41 -8.22 -3.13
N LEU A 65 9.34 -8.92 -2.78
CA LEU A 65 8.05 -9.01 -3.47
C LEU A 65 6.92 -8.33 -2.70
N ASN A 66 7.19 -7.72 -1.53
CA ASN A 66 6.17 -6.96 -0.81
C ASN A 66 5.93 -5.61 -1.52
N PRO A 67 4.74 -5.37 -2.10
CA PRO A 67 4.46 -4.15 -2.85
C PRO A 67 4.51 -2.89 -1.97
N ALA A 68 4.15 -2.99 -0.69
CA ALA A 68 4.19 -1.85 0.23
C ALA A 68 5.64 -1.39 0.49
N LEU A 69 6.56 -2.34 0.65
CA LEU A 69 7.99 -2.02 0.82
C LEU A 69 8.59 -1.41 -0.46
N ARG A 70 8.17 -1.87 -1.64
CA ARG A 70 8.62 -1.28 -2.92
C ARG A 70 8.13 0.14 -3.10
N VAL A 71 6.86 0.43 -2.79
CA VAL A 71 6.31 1.79 -2.85
C VAL A 71 7.01 2.70 -1.84
N LEU A 72 7.26 2.22 -0.62
CA LEU A 72 7.99 2.97 0.40
C LEU A 72 9.42 3.30 -0.04
N GLN A 73 10.14 2.31 -0.58
CA GLN A 73 11.50 2.51 -1.10
C GLN A 73 11.52 3.51 -2.26
N ALA A 74 10.62 3.33 -3.25
CA ALA A 74 10.53 4.25 -4.39
C ALA A 74 10.22 5.69 -3.95
N ARG A 75 9.37 5.87 -2.93
CA ARG A 75 9.09 7.19 -2.35
C ARG A 75 10.34 7.80 -1.72
N ALA A 76 11.12 7.03 -0.97
CA ALA A 76 12.35 7.50 -0.36
C ALA A 76 13.39 7.92 -1.41
N GLU A 77 13.53 7.14 -2.49
CA GLU A 77 14.41 7.47 -3.61
C GLU A 77 14.00 8.77 -4.30
N LEU A 78 12.72 8.92 -4.64
CA LEU A 78 12.20 10.15 -5.26
C LEU A 78 12.34 11.38 -4.37
N ALA A 79 12.11 11.24 -3.06
CA ALA A 79 12.28 12.33 -2.11
C ALA A 79 13.75 12.79 -2.04
N GLY A 80 14.69 11.85 -1.98
CA GLY A 80 16.12 12.16 -1.98
C GLY A 80 16.59 12.82 -3.28
N GLU A 81 16.06 12.39 -4.42
CA GLU A 81 16.33 13.05 -5.71
C GLU A 81 15.77 14.48 -5.76
N ALA A 82 14.58 14.71 -5.21
CA ALA A 82 13.98 16.04 -5.15
C ALA A 82 14.79 16.99 -4.26
N GLU A 83 15.28 16.51 -3.11
CA GLU A 83 16.11 17.31 -2.21
C GLU A 83 17.46 17.68 -2.84
N ARG A 84 18.11 16.73 -3.54
CA ARG A 84 19.35 17.01 -4.28
C ARG A 84 19.14 18.06 -5.35
N GLU A 85 18.07 17.94 -6.13
CA GLU A 85 17.75 18.90 -7.17
C GLU A 85 17.41 20.29 -6.61
N PHE A 86 16.74 20.34 -5.45
CA PHE A 86 16.48 21.58 -4.75
C PHE A 86 17.78 22.25 -4.26
N LEU A 87 18.74 21.46 -3.76
CA LEU A 87 20.06 21.97 -3.37
C LEU A 87 20.92 22.42 -4.57
N GLU A 88 20.73 21.81 -5.73
CA GLU A 88 21.38 22.19 -6.97
C GLU A 88 20.66 23.35 -7.70
N ALA A 89 19.42 23.64 -7.33
CA ALA A 89 18.64 24.74 -7.88
C ALA A 89 19.35 26.08 -7.58
N GLY A 90 19.81 26.75 -8.63
CA GLY A 90 20.54 28.02 -8.53
C GLY A 90 22.04 27.93 -8.83
N LYS A 91 22.61 26.72 -8.96
CA LYS A 91 23.96 26.57 -9.52
C LYS A 91 23.94 26.80 -11.04
N ARG A 92 24.83 27.66 -11.53
CA ARG A 92 25.03 27.88 -12.98
C ARG A 92 25.47 26.56 -13.63
N GLY A 93 24.64 26.01 -14.51
CA GLY A 93 24.93 24.77 -15.26
C GLY A 93 24.06 23.56 -14.91
N SER A 94 23.08 23.67 -14.00
CA SER A 94 22.13 22.57 -13.79
C SER A 94 21.19 22.41 -15.01
N ALA A 95 20.76 21.19 -15.29
CA ALA A 95 19.87 20.87 -16.41
C ALA A 95 18.42 21.40 -16.25
N GLY A 96 18.19 22.27 -15.26
CA GLY A 96 16.88 22.76 -14.85
C GLY A 96 16.16 21.83 -13.88
N ARG A 97 15.11 22.35 -13.23
CA ARG A 97 14.30 21.58 -12.27
C ARG A 97 13.23 20.72 -12.96
N ARG A 98 13.07 19.47 -12.56
CA ARG A 98 12.00 18.53 -12.96
C ARG A 98 10.96 18.32 -11.86
N PHE A 99 11.32 18.52 -10.58
CA PHE A 99 10.36 18.45 -9.48
C PHE A 99 9.72 19.82 -9.29
N LEU A 100 8.40 19.88 -9.40
CA LEU A 100 7.64 21.12 -9.42
C LEU A 100 6.67 21.16 -8.24
N ASP A 101 6.60 22.30 -7.59
CA ASP A 101 5.55 22.61 -6.62
C ASP A 101 4.25 23.02 -7.35
N VAL A 102 3.12 22.87 -6.67
CA VAL A 102 1.78 23.22 -7.15
C VAL A 102 1.71 24.67 -7.58
N GLY A 103 2.35 25.60 -6.85
CA GLY A 103 2.40 27.01 -7.24
C GLY A 103 3.15 27.25 -8.56
N THR A 104 4.23 26.49 -8.79
CA THR A 104 4.99 26.55 -10.05
C THR A 104 4.19 25.92 -11.19
N LEU A 105 3.53 24.77 -10.94
CA LEU A 105 2.65 24.11 -11.90
C LEU A 105 1.49 25.01 -12.33
N ARG A 106 0.85 25.70 -11.38
CA ARG A 106 -0.18 26.71 -11.69
C ARG A 106 0.36 27.77 -12.64
N SER A 107 1.55 28.30 -12.35
CA SER A 107 2.20 29.29 -13.21
C SER A 107 2.51 28.76 -14.61
N VAL A 108 2.95 27.50 -14.72
CA VAL A 108 3.16 26.81 -16.00
C VAL A 108 1.85 26.74 -16.79
N VAL A 109 0.76 26.29 -16.18
CA VAL A 109 -0.55 26.14 -16.84
C VAL A 109 -1.09 27.50 -17.29
N THR A 110 -1.05 28.52 -16.43
CA THR A 110 -1.43 29.90 -16.76
C THR A 110 -0.60 30.43 -17.96
N MET A 111 0.72 30.23 -17.97
CA MET A 111 1.55 30.69 -19.10
C MET A 111 1.30 29.91 -20.41
N ARG A 112 1.02 28.60 -20.31
CA ARG A 112 0.78 27.73 -21.46
C ARG A 112 -0.58 28.00 -22.11
N ASP A 113 -1.61 28.17 -21.29
CA ASP A 113 -3.02 28.14 -21.71
C ASP A 113 -3.62 29.55 -21.82
N GLU A 114 -3.30 30.49 -20.91
CA GLU A 114 -3.80 31.88 -21.00
C GLU A 114 -2.89 32.76 -21.87
N ARG A 115 -1.56 32.64 -21.70
CA ARG A 115 -0.59 33.48 -22.43
C ARG A 115 -0.13 32.86 -23.75
N GLY A 116 -0.49 31.61 -24.01
CA GLY A 116 -0.16 30.91 -25.26
C GLY A 116 1.34 30.70 -25.50
N MET A 117 2.20 30.80 -24.48
CA MET A 117 3.65 30.67 -24.63
C MET A 117 4.05 29.27 -25.12
N SER A 118 5.20 29.19 -25.78
CA SER A 118 5.79 27.90 -26.17
C SER A 118 6.34 27.16 -24.96
N ASN A 119 6.40 25.83 -25.03
CA ASN A 119 6.88 25.00 -23.92
C ASN A 119 8.34 25.35 -23.57
N GLU A 120 9.16 25.61 -24.59
CA GLU A 120 10.58 25.91 -24.46
C GLU A 120 10.81 27.27 -23.78
N GLU A 121 9.97 28.26 -24.08
CA GLU A 121 10.03 29.57 -23.42
C GLU A 121 9.64 29.48 -21.95
N ILE A 122 8.57 28.75 -21.63
CA ILE A 122 8.13 28.52 -20.25
C ILE A 122 9.23 27.83 -19.45
N GLU A 123 9.86 26.81 -20.04
CA GLU A 123 10.97 26.08 -19.42
C GLU A 123 12.18 26.99 -19.15
N ARG A 124 12.53 27.88 -20.08
CA ARG A 124 13.61 28.86 -19.86
C ARG A 124 13.28 29.88 -18.79
N VAL A 125 12.07 30.44 -18.80
CA VAL A 125 11.64 31.48 -17.86
C VAL A 125 11.60 30.95 -16.43
N LEU A 126 11.12 29.72 -16.24
CA LEU A 126 11.02 29.10 -14.92
C LEU A 126 12.26 28.27 -14.52
N GLY A 127 13.25 28.16 -15.40
CA GLY A 127 14.45 27.34 -15.17
C GLY A 127 14.13 25.85 -15.03
N LEU A 128 13.14 25.36 -15.78
CA LEU A 128 12.73 23.96 -15.79
C LEU A 128 13.62 23.15 -16.72
N ARG A 129 13.66 21.85 -16.46
CA ARG A 129 14.28 20.89 -17.38
C ARG A 129 13.53 20.85 -18.70
N SER A 130 14.27 20.65 -19.80
CA SER A 130 13.67 20.45 -21.11
C SER A 130 12.68 19.28 -21.11
N GLY A 131 11.48 19.51 -21.64
CA GLY A 131 10.40 18.54 -21.69
C GLY A 131 9.66 18.31 -20.37
N ALA A 132 9.89 19.13 -19.34
CA ALA A 132 9.10 19.09 -18.12
C ALA A 132 7.64 19.52 -18.39
N VAL A 133 7.44 20.53 -19.24
CA VAL A 133 6.09 21.02 -19.58
C VAL A 133 5.37 20.03 -20.48
N ALA A 134 6.10 19.33 -21.36
CA ALA A 134 5.54 18.28 -22.21
C ALA A 134 4.93 17.11 -21.41
N LYS A 135 5.43 16.83 -20.20
CA LYS A 135 4.88 15.79 -19.31
C LYS A 135 3.51 16.12 -18.74
N LEU A 136 3.12 17.40 -18.75
CA LEU A 136 1.76 17.81 -18.36
C LEU A 136 0.71 17.45 -19.42
N GLY A 137 1.15 16.93 -20.57
CA GLY A 137 0.27 16.55 -21.66
C GLY A 137 -0.14 17.73 -22.55
N PRO A 138 -0.98 17.47 -23.56
CA PRO A 138 -1.45 18.49 -24.48
C PRO A 138 -2.22 19.59 -23.75
N LYS A 139 -2.28 20.77 -24.39
CA LYS A 139 -3.04 21.92 -23.87
C LYS A 139 -4.49 21.52 -23.63
N GLY A 140 -5.06 21.93 -22.50
CA GLY A 140 -6.43 21.60 -22.11
C GLY A 140 -6.62 20.29 -21.32
N VAL A 141 -5.58 19.47 -21.11
CA VAL A 141 -5.66 18.29 -20.21
C VAL A 141 -5.65 18.69 -18.74
N VAL A 142 -4.96 19.79 -18.43
CA VAL A 142 -4.76 20.28 -17.07
C VAL A 142 -5.21 21.73 -17.05
N GLY A 143 -6.12 22.07 -16.15
CA GLY A 143 -6.62 23.43 -15.92
C GLY A 143 -6.37 23.87 -14.49
N VAL A 144 -6.37 25.18 -14.27
CA VAL A 144 -6.35 25.76 -12.92
C VAL A 144 -7.80 26.00 -12.52
N GLU A 145 -8.38 25.11 -11.73
CA GLU A 145 -9.62 25.45 -11.01
C GLU A 145 -9.25 26.24 -9.76
N GLY A 146 -9.84 27.43 -9.63
CA GLY A 146 -9.80 28.16 -8.37
C GLY A 146 -10.59 27.38 -7.34
N ILE A 147 -9.98 27.09 -6.19
CA ILE A 147 -10.75 26.75 -5.00
C ILE A 147 -11.50 28.04 -4.67
N GLN A 148 -12.76 28.11 -5.10
CA GLN A 148 -13.63 29.23 -4.78
C GLN A 148 -13.90 29.11 -3.28
N LEU A 149 -13.13 29.84 -2.49
CA LEU A 149 -13.45 30.10 -1.10
C LEU A 149 -14.60 31.10 -1.16
N ASP A 150 -15.83 30.57 -1.11
CA ASP A 150 -17.00 31.39 -0.87
C ASP A 150 -16.85 31.99 0.54
N ASP A 151 -16.73 33.32 0.60
CA ASP A 151 -16.64 34.12 1.84
C ASP A 151 -17.89 34.01 2.72
#